data_AF-A0A6P5EL76-F1
#
_entry.id   AF-A0A6P5EL76-F1
#
_cell.length_a   1.000
_cell.length_b   1.000
_cell.length_c   1.000
_cell.angle_alpha   90.00
_cell.angle_beta   90.00
_cell.angle_gamma   90.00
#
_symmetry.space_group_name_H-M   'P 1'
#
loop_
_entity.id
_entity.type
_entity.pdbx_description
1 polymer ?
#
loop_
_entity_poly.entity_id
_entity_poly.type
_entity_poly.pdbx_seq_one_letter_code
_entity_poly.pdbx_strand_id
1 'polypeptide(L)'
;MANTTNNNTSSSSSSSSLSSSNGNSSSSSSSNGRRRPHAVVFPFPAQGHMIPLLDLAHVLSLRYGFVVTVVVTPLNLPLLGPFLSATPAAAPLVLPLPGGGGGPGRAEHVRHLPSPSSAPSLIRALSLLRPAVLSWARTLDPARPPVSLVVSDFFLGWTHHLAADLAVPRLAFFSSGAFADSLIQHLWLHPPSAADGDPHSFPSLPTAPSFPYAHLPSLNRGYRRGDPDWEFARDSLLANALCWGAAINTFHALEGPFLDHLRRSGALGRRVWAVGPLKPTGPPGARGGASSVPAAELAAWLAACPPRSVVYVCFGSQYAPSEAQARAVAAALRLSGARFVWALGGSSASAGLEEEEEETMGLVVRGWAPQAELLGHGAVGAFLTHCGWNSALEAVAGAAAAVMLAWPMQAEQFVNARLLVEGLGVAVRVAEGAAAVPDPAALARTMAEAVAEDDRGWAAEVRARAAELRRSAEKAVAEGGSSHADLEDMIREIRDLDLPLPAAAATTAAPR
;
A
#
# COMPACT_ATOMS: atom_id res chain seq x y z
N MET A 1 59.20 -35.76 -3.97
CA MET A 1 59.40 -36.87 -3.02
C MET A 1 58.01 -37.40 -2.69
N ALA A 2 57.43 -38.26 -3.55
CA ALA A 2 57.51 -39.72 -3.44
C ALA A 2 56.92 -40.21 -2.10
N ASN A 3 55.66 -40.68 -2.10
CA ASN A 3 55.24 -42.10 -2.14
C ASN A 3 55.53 -42.81 -0.79
N THR A 4 54.68 -43.62 -0.14
CA THR A 4 53.60 -44.52 -0.61
C THR A 4 52.97 -45.26 0.61
N THR A 5 51.67 -45.60 0.56
CA THR A 5 50.99 -46.90 0.92
C THR A 5 51.07 -47.48 2.35
N ASN A 6 50.19 -48.35 2.88
CA ASN A 6 48.86 -48.94 2.53
C ASN A 6 48.33 -49.74 3.75
N ASN A 7 47.01 -49.81 3.87
CA ASN A 7 46.08 -50.88 4.28
C ASN A 7 46.53 -52.19 4.99
N ASN A 8 45.72 -52.63 5.97
CA ASN A 8 44.93 -53.90 6.04
C ASN A 8 44.28 -54.03 7.45
N THR A 9 42.96 -54.08 7.68
CA THR A 9 41.90 -55.11 7.46
C THR A 9 41.99 -56.41 8.31
N SER A 10 40.97 -56.63 9.16
CA SER A 10 40.27 -57.90 9.51
C SER A 10 39.42 -57.67 10.78
N SER A 11 38.09 -57.46 10.74
CA SER A 11 36.96 -58.40 10.59
C SER A 11 36.94 -59.62 11.53
N SER A 12 36.04 -59.61 12.52
CA SER A 12 35.22 -60.78 12.87
C SER A 12 33.93 -60.35 13.58
N SER A 13 32.87 -61.10 13.30
CA SER A 13 31.44 -60.78 13.36
C SER A 13 30.68 -61.76 14.25
N SER A 14 29.65 -61.32 14.98
CA SER A 14 28.44 -62.07 15.42
C SER A 14 27.57 -61.13 16.31
N SER A 15 26.43 -60.58 15.88
CA SER A 15 25.07 -61.11 15.60
C SER A 15 24.11 -61.18 16.81
N SER A 16 22.96 -60.50 16.67
CA SER A 16 21.62 -60.65 17.33
C SER A 16 21.50 -60.32 18.83
N SER A 17 20.44 -59.71 19.40
CA SER A 17 19.14 -59.18 18.93
C SER A 17 18.41 -58.51 20.11
N LEU A 18 17.67 -57.41 19.83
CA LEU A 18 16.38 -56.96 20.39
C LEU A 18 16.07 -57.09 21.90
N SER A 19 15.78 -55.96 22.57
CA SER A 19 14.48 -55.77 23.25
C SER A 19 14.19 -54.30 23.56
N SER A 20 13.03 -53.85 23.09
CA SER A 20 12.42 -52.54 23.24
C SER A 20 11.85 -52.32 24.66
N SER A 21 11.95 -51.09 25.18
CA SER A 21 11.08 -50.63 26.26
C SER A 21 10.58 -49.21 25.95
N ASN A 22 9.36 -49.15 25.39
CA ASN A 22 8.58 -47.94 25.20
C ASN A 22 8.14 -47.37 26.57
N GLY A 23 8.73 -46.24 26.96
CA GLY A 23 8.19 -45.37 28.00
C GLY A 23 7.32 -44.28 27.35
N ASN A 24 6.02 -44.57 27.21
CA ASN A 24 5.05 -43.64 26.65
C ASN A 24 4.62 -42.63 27.71
N SER A 25 5.35 -41.52 27.86
CA SER A 25 4.89 -40.36 28.63
C SER A 25 4.06 -39.47 27.74
N SER A 26 2.75 -39.72 27.71
CA SER A 26 1.74 -38.86 27.09
C SER A 26 1.67 -37.52 27.83
N SER A 27 2.47 -36.55 27.40
CA SER A 27 2.23 -35.14 27.71
C SER A 27 0.99 -34.70 26.94
N SER A 28 -0.18 -34.79 27.58
CA SER A 28 -1.40 -34.14 27.14
C SER A 28 -1.17 -32.63 27.14
N SER A 29 -0.68 -32.08 26.03
CA SER A 29 -0.74 -30.65 25.79
C SER A 29 -2.21 -30.30 25.60
N SER A 30 -2.81 -29.72 26.62
CA SER A 30 -4.14 -29.12 26.59
C SER A 30 -4.14 -28.03 25.52
N SER A 31 -4.45 -28.38 24.27
CA SER A 31 -4.76 -27.41 23.24
C SER A 31 -6.09 -26.77 23.63
N ASN A 32 -6.04 -25.68 24.41
CA ASN A 32 -7.19 -24.80 24.57
C ASN A 32 -7.65 -24.41 23.17
N GLY A 33 -8.79 -24.96 22.75
CA GLY A 33 -9.37 -24.83 21.41
C GLY A 33 -9.87 -23.42 21.13
N ARG A 34 -8.96 -22.42 21.13
CA ARG A 34 -9.25 -21.06 20.70
C ARG A 34 -9.58 -21.13 19.22
N ARG A 35 -10.84 -20.82 18.86
CA ARG A 35 -11.26 -20.66 17.47
C ARG A 35 -10.34 -19.64 16.79
N ARG A 36 -10.00 -19.88 15.51
CA ARG A 36 -9.19 -18.95 14.71
C ARG A 36 -9.84 -17.56 14.71
N PRO A 37 -9.08 -16.46 14.83
CA PRO A 37 -9.66 -15.12 14.69
C PRO A 37 -10.15 -14.91 13.25
N HIS A 38 -11.16 -14.07 13.07
CA HIS A 38 -11.76 -13.79 11.76
C HIS A 38 -11.81 -12.28 11.53
N ALA A 39 -11.03 -11.82 10.56
CA ALA A 39 -11.00 -10.43 10.11
C ALA A 39 -11.94 -10.22 8.92
N VAL A 40 -12.84 -9.25 9.03
CA VAL A 40 -13.55 -8.67 7.88
C VAL A 40 -12.74 -7.50 7.38
N VAL A 41 -12.25 -7.59 6.14
CA VAL A 41 -11.40 -6.58 5.51
C VAL A 41 -12.23 -5.79 4.52
N PHE A 42 -12.27 -4.47 4.67
CA PHE A 42 -13.02 -3.56 3.81
C PHE A 42 -12.09 -2.55 3.14
N PRO A 43 -11.63 -2.84 1.90
CA PRO A 43 -10.81 -1.90 1.13
C PRO A 43 -11.65 -0.81 0.46
N PHE A 44 -11.06 0.38 0.32
CA PHE A 44 -11.59 1.39 -0.59
C PHE A 44 -11.22 0.99 -2.03
N PRO A 45 -12.15 1.06 -3.01
CA PRO A 45 -11.95 0.50 -4.36
C PRO A 45 -11.10 1.42 -5.26
N ALA A 46 -9.81 1.45 -4.95
CA ALA A 46 -8.73 2.02 -5.74
C ALA A 46 -7.46 1.20 -5.50
N GLN A 47 -6.62 0.98 -6.53
CA GLN A 47 -5.44 0.11 -6.37
C GLN A 47 -4.48 0.59 -5.26
N GLY A 48 -4.33 1.91 -5.11
CA GLY A 48 -3.52 2.51 -4.05
C GLY A 48 -4.00 2.23 -2.62
N HIS A 49 -5.24 1.75 -2.46
CA HIS A 49 -5.84 1.40 -1.18
C HIS A 49 -5.96 -0.12 -1.04
N MET A 50 -6.46 -0.79 -2.08
CA MET A 50 -6.67 -2.24 -2.10
C MET A 50 -5.36 -3.01 -1.94
N ILE A 51 -4.33 -2.71 -2.73
CA ILE A 51 -3.08 -3.48 -2.74
C ILE A 51 -2.43 -3.52 -1.34
N PRO A 52 -2.09 -2.38 -0.70
CA PRO A 52 -1.42 -2.41 0.60
C PRO A 52 -2.29 -3.00 1.72
N LEU A 53 -3.63 -2.82 1.68
CA LEU A 53 -4.50 -3.44 2.68
C LEU A 53 -4.58 -4.96 2.51
N LEU A 54 -4.60 -5.46 1.27
CA LEU A 54 -4.53 -6.89 1.00
C LEU A 54 -3.16 -7.47 1.40
N ASP A 55 -2.08 -6.69 1.26
CA ASP A 55 -0.76 -7.07 1.75
C ASP A 55 -0.75 -7.24 3.28
N LEU A 56 -1.39 -6.33 4.03
CA LEU A 56 -1.59 -6.52 5.48
C LEU A 56 -2.48 -7.73 5.78
N ALA A 57 -3.61 -7.89 5.07
CA ALA A 57 -4.54 -8.98 5.29
C ALA A 57 -3.91 -10.36 5.05
N HIS A 58 -3.00 -10.47 4.09
CA HIS A 58 -2.23 -11.68 3.85
C HIS A 58 -1.28 -12.00 5.00
N VAL A 59 -0.60 -10.99 5.55
CA VAL A 59 0.23 -11.15 6.75
C VAL A 59 -0.62 -11.60 7.94
N LEU A 60 -1.79 -10.98 8.16
CA LEU A 60 -2.74 -11.42 9.20
C LEU A 60 -3.11 -12.90 9.04
N SER A 61 -3.39 -13.33 7.82
CA SER A 61 -3.81 -14.69 7.55
C SER A 61 -2.68 -15.71 7.69
N LEU A 62 -1.59 -15.54 6.94
CA LEU A 62 -0.51 -16.53 6.88
C LEU A 62 0.33 -16.59 8.14
N ARG A 63 0.63 -15.44 8.75
CA ARG A 63 1.52 -15.39 9.91
C ARG A 63 0.78 -15.58 11.22
N TYR A 64 -0.44 -15.05 11.32
CA TYR A 64 -1.16 -14.98 12.60
C TYR A 64 -2.45 -15.82 12.65
N GLY A 65 -2.77 -16.53 11.55
CA GLY A 65 -3.82 -17.53 11.50
C GLY A 65 -5.24 -16.96 11.36
N PHE A 66 -5.39 -15.71 10.94
CA PHE A 66 -6.69 -15.10 10.71
C PHE A 66 -7.38 -15.77 9.51
N VAL A 67 -8.66 -16.10 9.68
CA VAL A 67 -9.60 -16.23 8.56
C VAL A 67 -9.89 -14.82 8.07
N VAL A 68 -9.87 -14.61 6.76
CA VAL A 68 -10.08 -13.28 6.16
C VAL A 68 -11.30 -13.33 5.26
N THR A 69 -12.24 -12.40 5.46
CA THR A 69 -13.30 -12.14 4.48
C THR A 69 -13.13 -10.73 3.93
N VAL A 70 -12.95 -10.60 2.61
CA VAL A 70 -12.79 -9.31 1.94
C VAL A 70 -14.14 -8.84 1.39
N VAL A 71 -14.67 -7.73 1.89
CA VAL A 71 -15.87 -7.10 1.33
C VAL A 71 -15.49 -6.45 0.00
N VAL A 72 -16.19 -6.82 -1.07
CA VAL A 72 -15.86 -6.35 -2.42
C VAL A 72 -17.12 -6.19 -3.26
N THR A 73 -17.11 -5.23 -4.18
CA THR A 73 -18.19 -5.07 -5.16
C THR A 73 -17.88 -5.87 -6.43
N PRO A 74 -18.89 -6.23 -7.25
CA PRO A 74 -18.69 -7.09 -8.42
C PRO A 74 -17.59 -6.64 -9.39
N LEU A 75 -17.49 -5.34 -9.71
CA LEU A 75 -16.48 -4.83 -10.65
C LEU A 75 -15.05 -4.84 -10.09
N ASN A 76 -14.91 -4.98 -8.77
CA ASN A 76 -13.61 -5.02 -8.09
C ASN A 76 -13.15 -6.46 -7.76
N LEU A 77 -14.04 -7.45 -7.86
CA LEU A 77 -13.74 -8.85 -7.56
C LEU A 77 -12.52 -9.39 -8.34
N PRO A 78 -12.34 -9.11 -9.65
CA PRO A 78 -11.17 -9.61 -10.39
C PRO A 78 -9.82 -9.13 -9.81
N LEU A 79 -9.79 -7.98 -9.14
CA LEU A 79 -8.57 -7.45 -8.52
C LEU A 79 -8.11 -8.26 -7.30
N LEU A 80 -8.99 -9.10 -6.73
CA LEU A 80 -8.65 -9.96 -5.59
C LEU A 80 -7.99 -11.28 -6.00
N GLY A 81 -8.01 -11.65 -7.29
CA GLY A 81 -7.54 -12.96 -7.77
C GLY A 81 -6.14 -13.37 -7.26
N PRO A 82 -5.12 -12.49 -7.38
CA PRO A 82 -3.77 -12.79 -6.89
C PRO A 82 -3.72 -13.00 -5.37
N PHE A 83 -4.43 -12.15 -4.62
CA PHE A 83 -4.50 -12.24 -3.16
C PHE A 83 -5.20 -13.53 -2.70
N LEU A 84 -6.34 -13.89 -3.30
CA LEU A 84 -7.09 -15.10 -2.97
C LEU A 84 -6.28 -16.37 -3.32
N SER A 85 -5.53 -16.34 -4.41
CA SER A 85 -4.65 -17.45 -4.80
C SER A 85 -3.50 -17.65 -3.82
N ALA A 86 -2.99 -16.55 -3.25
CA ALA A 86 -1.89 -16.57 -2.29
C ALA A 86 -2.33 -16.77 -0.83
N THR A 87 -3.63 -16.64 -0.53
CA THR A 87 -4.15 -16.59 0.85
C THR A 87 -5.28 -17.61 1.04
N PRO A 88 -4.97 -18.89 1.34
CA PRO A 88 -5.96 -19.97 1.31
C PRO A 88 -7.12 -19.82 2.31
N ALA A 89 -6.90 -19.11 3.42
CA ALA A 89 -7.93 -18.85 4.43
C ALA A 89 -8.70 -17.53 4.19
N ALA A 90 -8.57 -16.96 2.98
CA ALA A 90 -9.30 -15.77 2.56
C ALA A 90 -10.45 -16.12 1.61
N ALA A 91 -11.57 -15.37 1.72
CA ALA A 91 -12.69 -15.47 0.81
C ALA A 91 -13.28 -14.08 0.51
N PRO A 92 -13.85 -13.86 -0.70
CA PRO A 92 -14.57 -12.63 -0.98
C PRO A 92 -16.02 -12.69 -0.43
N LEU A 93 -16.49 -11.57 0.10
CA LEU A 93 -17.92 -11.28 0.31
C LEU A 93 -18.35 -10.28 -0.77
N VAL A 94 -18.96 -10.79 -1.83
CA VAL A 94 -19.35 -9.99 -2.99
C VAL A 94 -20.70 -9.34 -2.72
N LEU A 95 -20.75 -8.02 -2.63
CA LEU A 95 -21.97 -7.26 -2.38
C LEU A 95 -22.16 -6.17 -3.44
N PRO A 96 -23.27 -6.18 -4.20
CA PRO A 96 -23.59 -5.09 -5.11
C PRO A 96 -23.98 -3.83 -4.33
N LEU A 97 -23.66 -2.65 -4.86
CA LEU A 97 -24.11 -1.40 -4.27
C LEU A 97 -25.66 -1.30 -4.31
N PRO A 98 -26.33 -0.88 -3.22
CA PRO A 98 -27.79 -0.78 -3.17
C PRO A 98 -28.38 0.16 -4.23
N GLY A 99 -29.52 -0.24 -4.79
CA GLY A 99 -30.18 0.42 -5.93
C GLY A 99 -29.79 -0.14 -7.30
N GLY A 100 -29.07 -1.27 -7.34
CA GLY A 100 -28.56 -1.91 -8.56
C GLY A 100 -29.57 -2.81 -9.27
N GLY A 101 -30.29 -2.26 -10.24
CA GLY A 101 -30.28 -2.89 -11.57
C GLY A 101 -29.04 -2.34 -12.29
N GLY A 102 -28.32 -3.16 -13.05
CA GLY A 102 -27.09 -2.78 -13.78
C GLY A 102 -27.33 -1.74 -14.88
N GLY A 103 -27.85 -0.57 -14.53
CA GLY A 103 -27.96 0.57 -15.41
C GLY A 103 -26.58 1.20 -15.62
N PRO A 104 -26.25 1.63 -16.85
CA PRO A 104 -25.00 2.34 -17.12
C PRO A 104 -24.91 3.61 -16.26
N GLY A 105 -23.79 3.81 -15.55
CA GLY A 105 -23.44 5.11 -14.94
C GLY A 105 -23.00 5.15 -13.47
N ARG A 106 -23.06 4.06 -12.69
CA ARG A 106 -22.54 4.07 -11.31
C ARG A 106 -21.15 3.43 -11.20
N ALA A 107 -20.17 4.24 -10.84
CA ALA A 107 -18.79 3.83 -10.63
C ALA A 107 -18.63 3.04 -9.32
N GLU A 108 -18.18 1.79 -9.40
CA GLU A 108 -17.79 0.98 -8.22
C GLU A 108 -16.30 1.12 -7.86
N HIS A 109 -15.51 1.76 -8.73
CA HIS A 109 -14.07 1.93 -8.58
C HIS A 109 -13.71 3.36 -8.97
N VAL A 110 -12.68 3.93 -8.33
CA VAL A 110 -12.29 5.33 -8.53
C VAL A 110 -12.00 5.65 -10.00
N ARG A 111 -11.36 4.73 -10.73
CA ARG A 111 -11.10 4.86 -12.19
C ARG A 111 -12.35 5.10 -13.05
N HIS A 112 -13.54 4.73 -12.57
CA HIS A 112 -14.81 4.90 -13.30
C HIS A 112 -15.56 6.15 -12.84
N LEU A 113 -15.04 6.89 -11.84
CA LEU A 113 -15.63 8.15 -11.41
C LEU A 113 -15.41 9.24 -12.49
N PRO A 114 -16.38 10.14 -12.68
CA PRO A 114 -16.26 11.21 -13.67
C PRO A 114 -15.16 12.24 -13.31
N SER A 115 -14.78 12.32 -12.03
CA SER A 115 -13.72 13.18 -11.54
C SER A 115 -13.20 12.64 -10.20
N PRO A 116 -11.91 12.85 -9.85
CA PRO A 116 -11.40 12.58 -8.50
C PRO A 116 -12.22 13.26 -7.39
N SER A 117 -12.85 14.41 -7.67
CA SER A 117 -13.74 15.11 -6.72
C SER A 117 -15.03 14.35 -6.39
N SER A 118 -15.30 13.24 -7.07
CA SER A 118 -16.47 12.38 -6.83
C SER A 118 -16.18 11.23 -5.85
N ALA A 119 -14.96 11.09 -5.32
CA ALA A 119 -14.66 10.07 -4.31
C ALA A 119 -15.60 10.08 -3.08
N PRO A 120 -16.07 11.24 -2.56
CA PRO A 120 -17.04 11.30 -1.46
C PRO A 120 -18.34 10.53 -1.70
N SER A 121 -18.87 10.56 -2.93
CA SER A 121 -20.12 9.85 -3.26
C SER A 121 -19.92 8.33 -3.22
N LEU A 122 -18.72 7.85 -3.58
CA LEU A 122 -18.35 6.43 -3.47
C LEU A 122 -18.18 6.00 -2.01
N ILE A 123 -17.55 6.82 -1.16
CA ILE A 123 -17.45 6.58 0.29
C ILE A 123 -18.86 6.41 0.89
N ARG A 124 -19.78 7.33 0.56
CA ARG A 124 -21.17 7.26 1.00
C ARG A 124 -21.90 6.05 0.43
N ALA A 125 -21.74 5.73 -0.85
CA ALA A 125 -22.37 4.57 -1.47
C ALA A 125 -21.92 3.25 -0.81
N LEU A 126 -20.64 3.10 -0.49
CA LEU A 126 -20.10 1.92 0.20
C LEU A 126 -20.68 1.77 1.62
N SER A 127 -21.01 2.88 2.30
CA SER A 127 -21.65 2.83 3.62
C SER A 127 -23.02 2.14 3.61
N LEU A 128 -23.70 2.13 2.46
CA LEU A 128 -24.98 1.44 2.28
C LEU A 128 -24.83 -0.09 2.31
N LEU A 129 -23.60 -0.63 2.25
CA LEU A 129 -23.32 -2.05 2.40
C LEU A 129 -23.34 -2.50 3.87
N ARG A 130 -23.31 -1.58 4.85
CA ARG A 130 -23.29 -1.90 6.28
C ARG A 130 -24.37 -2.92 6.70
N PRO A 131 -25.66 -2.76 6.34
CA PRO A 131 -26.69 -3.72 6.75
C PRO A 131 -26.46 -5.13 6.18
N ALA A 132 -25.97 -5.23 4.94
CA ALA A 132 -25.70 -6.50 4.28
C ALA A 132 -24.49 -7.21 4.92
N VAL A 133 -23.41 -6.48 5.21
CA VAL A 133 -22.24 -7.03 5.91
C VAL A 133 -22.62 -7.47 7.33
N LEU A 134 -23.43 -6.69 8.04
CA LEU A 134 -23.91 -7.02 9.38
C LEU A 134 -24.79 -8.27 9.38
N SER A 135 -25.73 -8.37 8.43
CA SER A 135 -26.58 -9.54 8.26
C SER A 135 -25.76 -10.79 7.96
N TRP A 136 -24.81 -10.70 7.02
CA TRP A 136 -23.89 -11.80 6.71
C TRP A 136 -23.10 -12.25 7.93
N ALA A 137 -22.50 -11.31 8.68
CA ALA A 137 -21.70 -11.63 9.86
C ALA A 137 -22.51 -12.32 10.97
N ARG A 138 -23.78 -11.93 11.17
CA ARG A 138 -24.68 -12.53 12.18
C ARG A 138 -25.25 -13.88 11.78
N THR A 139 -25.26 -14.19 10.49
CA THR A 139 -25.79 -15.43 9.92
C THR A 139 -24.67 -16.38 9.45
N LEU A 140 -23.42 -16.10 9.83
CA LEU A 140 -22.30 -16.99 9.59
C LEU A 140 -22.59 -18.38 10.15
N ASP A 141 -22.25 -19.40 9.34
CA ASP A 141 -22.30 -20.79 9.75
C ASP A 141 -21.60 -20.97 11.12
N PRO A 142 -22.25 -21.57 12.13
CA PRO A 142 -21.66 -21.82 13.45
C PRO A 142 -20.36 -22.64 13.41
N ALA A 143 -20.10 -23.38 12.32
CA ALA A 143 -18.84 -24.08 12.07
C ALA A 143 -17.69 -23.13 11.71
N ARG A 144 -17.98 -21.93 11.18
CA ARG A 144 -16.98 -20.89 10.91
C ARG A 144 -16.66 -20.10 12.18
N PRO A 145 -15.45 -19.52 12.29
CA PRO A 145 -15.17 -18.60 13.37
C PRO A 145 -15.99 -17.32 13.24
N PRO A 146 -16.57 -16.79 14.34
CA PRO A 146 -17.29 -15.53 14.31
C PRO A 146 -16.34 -14.39 13.98
N VAL A 147 -16.86 -13.32 13.36
CA VAL A 147 -16.08 -12.09 13.13
C VAL A 147 -15.55 -11.57 14.46
N SER A 148 -14.25 -11.31 14.52
CA SER A 148 -13.54 -10.86 15.72
C SER A 148 -12.80 -9.53 15.51
N LEU A 149 -12.71 -9.06 14.27
CA LEU A 149 -11.99 -7.84 13.90
C LEU A 149 -12.58 -7.26 12.60
N VAL A 150 -12.80 -5.95 12.57
CA VAL A 150 -13.00 -5.20 11.32
C VAL A 150 -11.69 -4.50 10.98
N VAL A 151 -11.15 -4.76 9.79
CA VAL A 151 -10.01 -4.01 9.24
C VAL A 151 -10.51 -3.22 8.04
N SER A 152 -10.34 -1.91 8.04
CA SER A 152 -10.90 -1.07 6.98
C SER A 152 -9.91 -0.02 6.53
N ASP A 153 -9.94 0.30 5.24
CA ASP A 153 -9.27 1.47 4.71
C ASP A 153 -9.72 2.77 5.43
N PHE A 154 -8.81 3.72 5.59
CA PHE A 154 -9.08 4.99 6.28
C PHE A 154 -10.12 5.87 5.57
N PHE A 155 -10.38 5.72 4.27
CA PHE A 155 -11.52 6.41 3.61
C PHE A 155 -12.88 5.91 4.12
N LEU A 156 -12.91 4.72 4.72
CA LEU A 156 -14.11 4.05 5.20
C LEU A 156 -14.25 4.14 6.73
N GLY A 157 -13.94 5.30 7.33
CA GLY A 157 -14.04 5.48 8.78
C GLY A 157 -15.44 5.26 9.35
N TRP A 158 -16.50 5.40 8.55
CA TRP A 158 -17.87 4.98 8.91
C TRP A 158 -17.98 3.51 9.33
N THR A 159 -17.06 2.63 8.90
CA THR A 159 -17.02 1.21 9.32
C THR A 159 -16.75 1.03 10.81
N HIS A 160 -16.37 2.11 11.53
CA HIS A 160 -16.40 2.12 12.99
C HIS A 160 -17.79 1.71 13.52
N HIS A 161 -18.86 2.21 12.91
CA HIS A 161 -20.21 1.86 13.33
C HIS A 161 -20.57 0.39 13.01
N LEU A 162 -20.03 -0.18 11.93
CA LEU A 162 -20.17 -1.61 11.65
C LEU A 162 -19.48 -2.45 12.74
N ALA A 163 -18.26 -2.07 13.14
CA ALA A 163 -17.53 -2.75 14.20
C ALA A 163 -18.26 -2.64 15.55
N ALA A 164 -18.86 -1.48 15.85
CA ALA A 164 -19.70 -1.27 17.03
C ALA A 164 -20.96 -2.17 17.03
N ASP A 165 -21.67 -2.29 15.90
CA ASP A 165 -22.85 -3.19 15.79
C ASP A 165 -22.52 -4.68 15.97
N LEU A 166 -21.27 -5.04 15.67
CA LEU A 166 -20.71 -6.38 15.83
C LEU A 166 -20.05 -6.58 17.20
N ALA A 167 -19.89 -5.53 18.00
CA ALA A 167 -19.14 -5.52 19.25
C ALA A 167 -17.69 -6.04 19.11
N VAL A 168 -17.01 -5.65 18.03
CA VAL A 168 -15.60 -6.02 17.74
C VAL A 168 -14.74 -4.77 17.55
N PRO A 169 -13.41 -4.86 17.74
CA PRO A 169 -12.50 -3.76 17.41
C PRO A 169 -12.52 -3.44 15.92
N ARG A 170 -12.28 -2.15 15.60
CA ARG A 170 -11.91 -1.69 14.27
C ARG A 170 -10.44 -1.30 14.24
N LEU A 171 -9.66 -1.97 13.38
CA LEU A 171 -8.33 -1.53 12.98
C LEU A 171 -8.45 -0.68 11.70
N ALA A 172 -8.11 0.60 11.79
CA ALA A 172 -8.04 1.48 10.61
C ALA A 172 -6.69 1.28 9.93
N PHE A 173 -6.69 1.05 8.62
CA PHE A 173 -5.48 0.92 7.82
C PHE A 173 -5.24 2.16 6.97
N PHE A 174 -4.04 2.70 7.05
CA PHE A 174 -3.61 3.88 6.31
C PHE A 174 -2.57 3.47 5.26
N SER A 175 -2.98 3.62 3.99
CA SER A 175 -2.12 3.46 2.82
C SER A 175 -1.43 4.78 2.42
N SER A 176 -1.33 5.70 3.36
CA SER A 176 -0.65 7.00 3.30
C SER A 176 0.42 7.09 4.40
N GLY A 177 1.26 8.13 4.34
CA GLY A 177 2.31 8.36 5.33
C GLY A 177 1.79 9.08 6.57
N ALA A 178 2.44 8.84 7.71
CA ALA A 178 2.12 9.48 9.00
C ALA A 178 2.16 11.01 8.94
N PHE A 179 3.05 11.59 8.13
CA PHE A 179 3.10 13.03 7.90
C PHE A 179 1.83 13.53 7.20
N ALA A 180 1.45 12.87 6.10
CA ALA A 180 0.25 13.21 5.36
C ALA A 180 -1.00 13.03 6.22
N ASP A 181 -1.10 11.94 6.98
CA ASP A 181 -2.26 11.66 7.83
C ASP A 181 -2.42 12.68 8.97
N SER A 182 -1.30 13.15 9.53
CA SER A 182 -1.32 14.24 10.51
C SER A 182 -1.91 15.53 9.92
N LEU A 183 -1.54 15.86 8.67
CA LEU A 183 -2.10 17.00 7.94
C LEU A 183 -3.59 16.80 7.61
N ILE A 184 -3.94 15.65 7.04
CA ILE A 184 -5.30 15.33 6.59
C ILE A 184 -6.27 15.42 7.75
N GLN A 185 -5.93 14.85 8.91
CA GLN A 185 -6.76 14.91 10.10
C GLN A 185 -6.96 16.34 10.60
N HIS A 186 -5.89 17.14 10.68
CA HIS A 186 -5.97 18.54 11.05
C HIS A 186 -6.89 19.33 10.10
N LEU A 187 -6.75 19.11 8.80
CA LEU A 187 -7.52 19.80 7.77
C LEU A 187 -9.00 19.38 7.73
N TRP A 188 -9.38 18.19 8.21
CA TRP A 188 -10.80 17.83 8.34
C TRP A 188 -11.46 18.51 9.54
N LEU A 189 -10.71 18.70 10.63
CA LEU A 189 -11.15 19.49 11.79
C LEU A 189 -11.22 20.98 11.45
N HIS A 190 -10.27 21.46 10.67
CA HIS A 190 -10.12 22.86 10.25
C HIS A 190 -10.01 22.96 8.72
N PRO A 191 -11.15 22.89 8.00
CA PRO A 191 -11.14 22.94 6.54
C PRO A 191 -10.39 24.15 5.99
N PRO A 192 -9.50 23.97 5.01
CA PRO A 192 -8.67 25.05 4.48
C PRO A 192 -9.51 26.01 3.61
N SER A 193 -9.02 27.23 3.46
CA SER A 193 -9.65 28.27 2.64
C SER A 193 -8.64 28.86 1.66
N ALA A 194 -9.03 28.93 0.38
CA ALA A 194 -8.19 29.56 -0.65
C ALA A 194 -8.12 31.09 -0.49
N ALA A 195 -9.02 31.69 0.29
CA ALA A 195 -9.07 33.14 0.52
C ALA A 195 -7.97 33.62 1.49
N ASP A 196 -7.27 32.70 2.16
CA ASP A 196 -6.40 33.03 3.28
C ASP A 196 -5.08 33.70 2.82
N GLY A 197 -4.77 33.68 1.51
CA GLY A 197 -3.66 34.40 0.87
C GLY A 197 -2.25 33.92 1.24
N ASP A 198 -2.04 33.57 2.51
CA ASP A 198 -0.82 33.09 3.11
C ASP A 198 -0.68 31.55 3.06
N PRO A 199 0.56 31.02 3.09
CA PRO A 199 0.80 29.60 3.29
C PRO A 199 0.14 29.09 4.58
N HIS A 200 -0.59 27.98 4.48
CA HIS A 200 -1.24 27.35 5.62
C HIS A 200 -0.18 26.69 6.50
N SER A 201 -0.07 27.15 7.74
CA SER A 201 0.97 26.73 8.68
C SER A 201 0.43 25.73 9.70
N PHE A 202 1.25 24.72 10.03
CA PHE A 202 0.89 23.63 10.93
C PHE A 202 1.86 23.56 12.13
N PRO A 203 1.83 24.54 13.05
CA PRO A 203 2.83 24.67 14.12
C PRO A 203 2.79 23.53 15.14
N SER A 204 1.67 22.78 15.23
CA SER A 204 1.54 21.63 16.11
C SER A 204 2.20 20.36 15.58
N LEU A 205 2.56 20.33 14.30
CA LEU A 205 3.19 19.19 13.66
C LEU A 205 4.72 19.26 13.80
N PRO A 206 5.42 18.10 13.77
CA PRO A 206 6.87 18.08 13.67
C PRO A 206 7.36 18.97 12.53
N THR A 207 8.45 19.71 12.77
CA THR A 207 9.05 20.69 11.85
C THR A 207 8.19 21.90 11.50
N ALA A 208 7.02 22.09 12.12
CA ALA A 208 6.11 23.22 11.92
C ALA A 208 5.94 23.63 10.43
N PRO A 209 5.58 22.69 9.53
CA PRO A 209 5.60 22.93 8.10
C PRO A 209 4.51 23.93 7.69
N SER A 210 4.73 24.58 6.55
CA SER A 210 3.73 25.41 5.89
C SER A 210 3.58 25.05 4.42
N PHE A 211 2.37 25.05 3.89
CA PHE A 211 2.09 24.68 2.51
C PHE A 211 1.25 25.75 1.82
N PRO A 212 1.54 26.12 0.57
CA PRO A 212 0.58 26.90 -0.22
C PRO A 212 -0.71 26.09 -0.39
N TYR A 213 -1.85 26.78 -0.53
CA TYR A 213 -3.15 26.12 -0.66
C TYR A 213 -3.13 25.01 -1.72
N ALA A 214 -2.50 25.23 -2.87
CA ALA A 214 -2.41 24.25 -3.96
C ALA A 214 -1.71 22.92 -3.59
N HIS A 215 -0.83 22.92 -2.58
CA HIS A 215 -0.07 21.74 -2.16
C HIS A 215 -0.76 20.96 -1.01
N LEU A 216 -1.87 21.47 -0.48
CA LEU A 216 -2.65 20.73 0.50
C LEU A 216 -3.32 19.50 -0.13
N PRO A 217 -3.57 18.43 0.67
CA PRO A 217 -4.23 17.23 0.18
C PRO A 217 -5.49 17.52 -0.65
N SER A 218 -5.56 16.99 -1.87
CA SER A 218 -6.64 17.33 -2.83
C SER A 218 -8.05 17.11 -2.28
N LEU A 219 -8.28 16.09 -1.45
CA LEU A 219 -9.59 15.83 -0.87
C LEU A 219 -10.01 16.93 0.12
N ASN A 220 -9.09 17.41 0.97
CA ASN A 220 -9.35 18.51 1.89
C ASN A 220 -9.61 19.83 1.15
N ARG A 221 -8.84 20.12 0.08
CA ARG A 221 -9.06 21.32 -0.78
C ARG A 221 -10.38 21.27 -1.54
N GLY A 222 -10.85 20.07 -1.87
CA GLY A 222 -12.08 19.84 -2.61
C GLY A 222 -13.35 19.91 -1.78
N TYR A 223 -13.23 20.01 -0.44
CA TYR A 223 -14.38 19.95 0.48
C TYR A 223 -15.42 21.02 0.16
N ARG A 224 -16.69 20.58 0.03
CA ARG A 224 -17.84 21.44 -0.25
C ARG A 224 -18.78 21.41 0.95
N ARG A 225 -18.71 22.44 1.77
CA ARG A 225 -19.61 22.60 2.93
C ARG A 225 -21.07 22.58 2.47
N GLY A 226 -21.89 21.79 3.15
CA GLY A 226 -23.32 21.63 2.89
C GLY A 226 -23.68 20.62 1.79
N ASP A 227 -22.71 20.10 1.03
CA ASP A 227 -22.96 19.01 0.09
C ASP A 227 -23.08 17.68 0.86
N PRO A 228 -24.18 16.90 0.70
CA PRO A 228 -24.41 15.70 1.50
C PRO A 228 -23.34 14.61 1.37
N ASP A 229 -22.72 14.45 0.21
CA ASP A 229 -21.68 13.44 0.02
C ASP A 229 -20.37 13.89 0.68
N TRP A 230 -20.06 15.18 0.62
CA TRP A 230 -18.88 15.75 1.26
C TRP A 230 -18.99 15.81 2.78
N GLU A 231 -20.15 16.15 3.35
CA GLU A 231 -20.36 16.10 4.80
C GLU A 231 -20.24 14.66 5.30
N PHE A 232 -20.84 13.70 4.60
CA PHE A 232 -20.69 12.29 4.96
C PHE A 232 -19.24 11.81 4.90
N ALA A 233 -18.52 12.16 3.82
CA ALA A 233 -17.11 11.79 3.68
C ALA A 233 -16.23 12.43 4.76
N ARG A 234 -16.48 13.70 5.11
CA ARG A 234 -15.80 14.38 6.22
C ARG A 234 -16.05 13.67 7.55
N ASP A 235 -17.30 13.36 7.87
CA ASP A 235 -17.66 12.64 9.09
C ASP A 235 -17.02 11.24 9.12
N SER A 236 -17.04 10.53 7.99
CA SER A 236 -16.36 9.24 7.83
C SER A 236 -14.86 9.36 8.09
N LEU A 237 -14.17 10.35 7.52
CA LEU A 237 -12.73 10.52 7.71
C LEU A 237 -12.38 10.92 9.15
N LEU A 238 -13.18 11.78 9.79
CA LEU A 238 -13.03 12.14 11.21
C LEU A 238 -13.26 10.93 12.13
N ALA A 239 -14.16 10.01 11.77
CA ALA A 239 -14.42 8.78 12.53
C ALA A 239 -13.21 7.82 12.58
N ASN A 240 -12.13 8.08 11.84
CA ASN A 240 -10.86 7.37 12.04
C ASN A 240 -10.29 7.57 13.45
N ALA A 241 -10.51 8.73 14.09
CA ALA A 241 -10.08 8.96 15.46
C ALA A 241 -10.79 8.04 16.49
N LEU A 242 -11.90 7.42 16.10
CA LEU A 242 -12.68 6.48 16.92
C LEU A 242 -12.26 5.01 16.73
N CYS A 243 -11.28 4.72 15.86
CA CYS A 243 -10.80 3.35 15.68
C CYS A 243 -10.20 2.80 16.98
N TRP A 244 -10.19 1.47 17.12
CA TRP A 244 -9.52 0.82 18.24
C TRP A 244 -8.00 0.99 18.16
N GLY A 245 -7.47 1.00 16.94
CA GLY A 245 -6.11 1.43 16.62
C GLY A 245 -5.89 1.62 15.12
N ALA A 246 -4.78 2.27 14.78
CA ALA A 246 -4.36 2.61 13.44
C ALA A 246 -3.09 1.84 13.05
N ALA A 247 -3.15 1.13 11.91
CA ALA A 247 -2.00 0.52 11.28
C ALA A 247 -1.61 1.35 10.05
N ILE A 248 -0.43 1.95 10.08
CA ILE A 248 0.08 2.82 9.01
C ILE A 248 1.18 2.07 8.26
N ASN A 249 1.08 1.99 6.94
CA ASN A 249 2.12 1.38 6.11
C ASN A 249 3.32 2.33 5.98
N THR A 250 4.12 2.40 7.03
CA THR A 250 5.34 3.20 7.14
C THR A 250 6.29 2.55 8.15
N PHE A 251 7.46 3.15 8.40
CA PHE A 251 8.41 2.70 9.42
C PHE A 251 9.09 3.87 10.11
N HIS A 252 9.63 3.63 11.31
CA HIS A 252 10.14 4.69 12.17
C HIS A 252 11.31 5.49 11.54
N ALA A 253 12.21 4.84 10.81
CA ALA A 253 13.30 5.54 10.13
C ALA A 253 12.81 6.47 9.00
N LEU A 254 11.60 6.26 8.48
CA LEU A 254 10.99 7.10 7.44
C LEU A 254 10.23 8.30 8.04
N GLU A 255 9.45 8.08 9.10
CA GLU A 255 8.49 9.08 9.61
C GLU A 255 8.40 9.16 11.15
N GLY A 256 9.42 8.70 11.89
CA GLY A 256 9.43 8.62 13.37
C GLY A 256 8.84 9.83 14.10
N PRO A 257 9.27 11.08 13.80
CA PRO A 257 8.69 12.27 14.45
C PRO A 257 7.18 12.42 14.28
N PHE A 258 6.64 12.03 13.12
CA PHE A 258 5.20 12.10 12.82
C PHE A 258 4.43 10.95 13.45
N LEU A 259 4.99 9.73 13.47
CA LEU A 259 4.41 8.60 14.21
C LEU A 259 4.27 8.93 15.70
N ASP A 260 5.31 9.50 16.29
CA ASP A 260 5.30 9.89 17.69
C ASP A 260 4.33 11.05 17.97
N HIS A 261 4.20 11.98 17.02
CA HIS A 261 3.18 13.02 17.09
C HIS A 261 1.78 12.42 17.12
N LEU A 262 1.45 11.51 16.20
CA LEU A 262 0.13 10.86 16.14
C LEU A 262 -0.20 10.10 17.43
N ARG A 263 0.77 9.37 17.99
CA ARG A 263 0.64 8.66 19.27
C ARG A 263 0.35 9.61 20.44
N ARG A 264 1.04 10.75 20.50
CA ARG A 264 0.87 11.74 21.58
C ARG A 264 -0.41 12.56 21.45
N SER A 265 -0.74 12.99 20.23
CA SER A 265 -1.90 13.86 19.99
C SER A 265 -3.22 13.09 20.04
N GLY A 266 -3.19 11.76 19.81
CA GLY A 266 -4.38 10.95 19.73
C GLY A 266 -5.21 11.23 18.46
N ALA A 267 -4.63 11.89 17.46
CA ALA A 267 -5.32 12.34 16.26
C ALA A 267 -5.98 11.19 15.47
N LEU A 268 -5.40 9.99 15.54
CA LEU A 268 -5.93 8.74 14.95
C LEU A 268 -6.27 7.70 16.02
N GLY A 269 -6.60 8.15 17.23
CA GLY A 269 -6.71 7.29 18.41
C GLY A 269 -5.36 7.10 19.12
N ARG A 270 -5.38 6.35 20.23
CA ARG A 270 -4.19 6.19 21.10
C ARG A 270 -3.20 5.13 20.63
N ARG A 271 -3.64 4.21 19.77
CA ARG A 271 -2.83 3.07 19.31
C ARG A 271 -2.46 3.29 17.84
N VAL A 272 -1.18 3.50 17.58
CA VAL A 272 -0.65 3.74 16.24
C VAL A 272 0.59 2.88 16.03
N TRP A 273 0.51 1.98 15.06
CA TRP A 273 1.58 1.05 14.70
C TRP A 273 2.06 1.32 13.29
N ALA A 274 3.39 1.41 13.14
CA ALA A 274 4.05 1.44 11.85
C ALA A 274 4.30 0.00 11.39
N VAL A 275 3.52 -0.49 10.43
CA VAL A 275 3.55 -1.91 10.02
C VAL A 275 4.26 -2.13 8.67
N GLY A 276 4.90 -1.09 8.14
CA GLY A 276 5.48 -1.08 6.81
C GLY A 276 7.01 -1.17 6.76
N PRO A 277 7.60 -1.20 5.54
CA PRO A 277 6.88 -1.41 4.29
C PRO A 277 6.35 -2.84 4.19
N LEU A 278 5.05 -2.98 3.89
CA LEU A 278 4.44 -4.29 3.68
C LEU A 278 4.98 -4.95 2.41
N LYS A 279 5.21 -6.27 2.47
CA LYS A 279 5.69 -7.03 1.31
C LYS A 279 4.56 -7.31 0.33
N PRO A 280 4.82 -7.23 -0.98
CA PRO A 280 3.86 -7.64 -2.01
C PRO A 280 3.32 -9.05 -1.80
N THR A 281 2.03 -9.21 -2.01
CA THR A 281 1.35 -10.52 -1.96
C THR A 281 1.25 -11.22 -3.31
N GLY A 282 1.36 -12.56 -3.26
CA GLY A 282 1.20 -13.42 -4.41
C GLY A 282 2.42 -13.50 -5.32
N PRO A 283 2.28 -14.18 -6.48
CA PRO A 283 3.38 -14.33 -7.43
C PRO A 283 3.85 -12.97 -7.97
N PRO A 284 5.16 -12.80 -8.25
CA PRO A 284 5.67 -11.59 -8.88
C PRO A 284 4.91 -11.24 -10.16
N GLY A 285 4.57 -9.97 -10.33
CA GLY A 285 3.86 -9.43 -11.49
C GLY A 285 2.37 -9.78 -11.59
N ALA A 286 1.80 -10.54 -10.64
CA ALA A 286 0.40 -10.96 -10.72
C ALA A 286 -0.60 -9.90 -10.22
N ARG A 287 -0.17 -8.96 -9.39
CA ARG A 287 -1.05 -7.96 -8.73
C ARG A 287 -1.28 -6.71 -9.57
N GLY A 288 -2.42 -6.04 -9.35
CA GLY A 288 -2.70 -4.67 -9.81
C GLY A 288 -3.44 -4.52 -11.16
N GLY A 289 -3.36 -5.51 -12.05
CA GLY A 289 -4.17 -5.55 -13.27
C GLY A 289 -3.49 -6.23 -14.45
N ALA A 290 -4.11 -6.14 -15.63
CA ALA A 290 -3.54 -6.66 -16.87
C ALA A 290 -2.42 -5.75 -17.39
N SER A 291 -1.37 -6.36 -17.92
CA SER A 291 -0.25 -5.69 -18.60
C SER A 291 -0.26 -6.03 -20.08
N SER A 292 0.15 -5.08 -20.92
CA SER A 292 0.41 -5.33 -22.35
C SER A 292 1.73 -6.07 -22.59
N VAL A 293 2.69 -5.94 -21.68
CA VAL A 293 3.99 -6.62 -21.77
C VAL A 293 4.02 -7.78 -20.78
N PRO A 294 4.27 -9.03 -21.22
CA PRO A 294 4.45 -10.16 -20.33
C PRO A 294 5.59 -9.91 -19.33
N ALA A 295 5.38 -10.29 -18.06
CA ALA A 295 6.39 -10.07 -17.01
C ALA A 295 7.76 -10.71 -17.34
N ALA A 296 7.75 -11.86 -18.03
CA ALA A 296 8.96 -12.55 -18.45
C ALA A 296 9.74 -11.77 -19.53
N GLU A 297 9.05 -11.11 -20.45
CA GLU A 297 9.67 -10.30 -21.50
C GLU A 297 10.33 -9.05 -20.91
N LEU A 298 9.60 -8.34 -20.04
CA LEU A 298 10.14 -7.19 -19.32
C LEU A 298 11.38 -7.56 -18.49
N ALA A 299 11.33 -8.70 -17.78
CA ALA A 299 12.47 -9.20 -17.01
C ALA A 299 13.68 -9.50 -17.92
N ALA A 300 13.47 -10.13 -19.08
CA ALA A 300 14.54 -10.42 -20.02
C ALA A 300 15.18 -9.14 -20.59
N TRP A 301 14.37 -8.14 -20.91
CA TRP A 301 14.86 -6.84 -21.40
C TRP A 301 15.69 -6.11 -20.34
N LEU A 302 15.21 -6.08 -19.09
CA LEU A 302 15.94 -5.47 -17.98
C LEU A 302 17.26 -6.20 -17.70
N ALA A 303 17.31 -7.51 -17.83
CA ALA A 303 18.52 -8.31 -17.63
C ALA A 303 19.60 -8.02 -18.68
N ALA A 304 19.22 -7.55 -19.87
CA ALA A 304 20.15 -7.13 -20.93
C ALA A 304 20.66 -5.69 -20.77
N CYS A 305 20.11 -4.92 -19.82
CA CYS A 305 20.51 -3.54 -19.58
C CYS A 305 21.70 -3.46 -18.59
N PRO A 306 22.63 -2.51 -18.78
CA PRO A 306 23.65 -2.22 -17.78
C PRO A 306 23.05 -1.85 -16.41
N PRO A 307 23.76 -2.11 -15.30
CA PRO A 307 23.33 -1.68 -13.98
C PRO A 307 23.05 -0.18 -13.93
N ARG A 308 21.95 0.21 -13.29
CA ARG A 308 21.53 1.60 -13.06
C ARG A 308 21.36 2.46 -14.33
N SER A 309 21.23 1.86 -15.52
CA SER A 309 21.10 2.63 -16.77
C SER A 309 19.67 2.92 -17.23
N VAL A 310 18.66 2.43 -16.51
CA VAL A 310 17.25 2.52 -16.91
C VAL A 310 16.49 3.55 -16.08
N VAL A 311 15.76 4.44 -16.75
CA VAL A 311 14.76 5.34 -16.14
C VAL A 311 13.40 4.65 -16.18
N TYR A 312 12.82 4.39 -15.01
CA TYR A 312 11.43 3.97 -14.91
C TYR A 312 10.52 5.20 -14.80
N VAL A 313 9.46 5.26 -15.61
CA VAL A 313 8.48 6.36 -15.61
C VAL A 313 7.10 5.82 -15.27
N CYS A 314 6.51 6.29 -14.16
CA CYS A 314 5.14 5.93 -13.77
C CYS A 314 4.50 7.00 -12.89
N PHE A 315 3.30 7.45 -13.28
CA PHE A 315 2.50 8.44 -12.54
C PHE A 315 1.36 7.82 -11.72
N GLY A 316 1.47 6.52 -11.42
CA GLY A 316 0.47 5.78 -10.64
C GLY A 316 -0.76 5.38 -11.44
N SER A 317 -1.76 4.83 -10.74
CA SER A 317 -2.91 4.18 -11.39
C SER A 317 -4.07 5.12 -11.78
N GLN A 318 -4.03 6.37 -11.30
CA GLN A 318 -5.15 7.32 -11.43
C GLN A 318 -4.81 8.56 -12.26
N TYR A 319 -3.55 8.75 -12.65
CA TYR A 319 -3.14 9.90 -13.44
C TYR A 319 -2.72 9.46 -14.84
N ALA A 320 -3.31 10.09 -15.84
CA ALA A 320 -2.86 10.01 -17.22
C ALA A 320 -2.25 11.37 -17.60
N PRO A 321 -1.00 11.40 -18.07
CA PRO A 321 -0.41 12.65 -18.54
C PRO A 321 -1.18 13.21 -19.74
N SER A 322 -1.31 14.53 -19.80
CA SER A 322 -1.80 15.21 -21.00
C SER A 322 -0.84 15.00 -22.17
N GLU A 323 -1.31 15.22 -23.40
CA GLU A 323 -0.50 15.09 -24.61
C GLU A 323 0.76 15.97 -24.56
N ALA A 324 0.66 17.18 -24.01
CA ALA A 324 1.80 18.08 -23.82
C ALA A 324 2.83 17.53 -22.83
N GLN A 325 2.36 16.94 -21.71
CA GLN A 325 3.24 16.30 -20.73
C GLN A 325 3.88 15.03 -21.29
N ALA A 326 3.12 14.20 -22.01
CA ALA A 326 3.62 13.02 -22.67
C ALA A 326 4.72 13.40 -23.68
N ARG A 327 4.49 14.41 -24.54
CA ARG A 327 5.53 14.93 -25.45
C ARG A 327 6.78 15.42 -24.72
N ALA A 328 6.62 16.12 -23.59
CA ALA A 328 7.76 16.62 -22.84
C ALA A 328 8.59 15.50 -22.22
N VAL A 329 7.94 14.47 -21.67
CA VAL A 329 8.60 13.27 -21.12
C VAL A 329 9.29 12.49 -22.24
N ALA A 330 8.60 12.24 -23.35
CA ALA A 330 9.14 11.60 -24.54
C ALA A 330 10.41 12.30 -25.07
N ALA A 331 10.32 13.62 -25.28
CA ALA A 331 11.47 14.43 -25.70
C ALA A 331 12.63 14.37 -24.68
N ALA A 332 12.32 14.38 -23.37
CA ALA A 332 13.34 14.28 -22.34
C ALA A 332 14.04 12.92 -22.34
N LEU A 333 13.30 11.83 -22.52
CA LEU A 333 13.85 10.47 -22.63
C LEU A 333 14.81 10.38 -23.82
N ARG A 334 14.38 10.83 -25.01
CA ARG A 334 15.23 10.87 -26.21
C ARG A 334 16.51 11.71 -26.01
N LEU A 335 16.37 12.93 -25.47
CA LEU A 335 17.50 13.82 -25.23
C LEU A 335 18.46 13.32 -24.15
N SER A 336 17.97 12.56 -23.18
CA SER A 336 18.80 11.99 -22.11
C SER A 336 19.71 10.87 -22.60
N GLY A 337 19.32 10.18 -23.68
CA GLY A 337 19.98 8.96 -24.16
C GLY A 337 19.86 7.76 -23.21
N ALA A 338 19.08 7.88 -22.13
CA ALA A 338 18.87 6.81 -21.17
C ALA A 338 17.94 5.73 -21.74
N ARG A 339 18.17 4.47 -21.34
CA ARG A 339 17.17 3.42 -21.53
C ARG A 339 15.99 3.68 -20.62
N PHE A 340 14.78 3.26 -21.00
CA PHE A 340 13.61 3.51 -20.16
C PHE A 340 12.58 2.40 -20.19
N VAL A 341 11.79 2.36 -19.12
CA VAL A 341 10.51 1.66 -19.09
C VAL A 341 9.46 2.70 -18.73
N TRP A 342 8.48 2.92 -19.60
CA TRP A 342 7.39 3.87 -19.36
C TRP A 342 6.06 3.15 -19.19
N ALA A 343 5.53 3.18 -17.96
CA ALA A 343 4.21 2.67 -17.66
C ALA A 343 3.11 3.70 -17.96
N LEU A 344 2.13 3.31 -18.78
CA LEU A 344 0.99 4.13 -19.17
C LEU A 344 -0.32 3.44 -18.79
N GLY A 345 -1.20 4.19 -18.13
CA GLY A 345 -2.56 3.73 -17.84
C GLY A 345 -3.34 3.48 -19.14
N GLY A 346 -4.31 2.54 -19.08
CA GLY A 346 -5.00 2.01 -20.26
C GLY A 346 -5.86 2.98 -21.10
N SER A 347 -5.89 4.27 -20.79
CA SER A 347 -6.64 5.30 -21.54
C SER A 347 -5.81 6.57 -21.82
N SER A 348 -4.49 6.43 -21.89
CA SER A 348 -3.58 7.58 -22.08
C SER A 348 -3.75 8.22 -23.46
N ALA A 349 -3.78 9.56 -23.50
CA ALA A 349 -3.80 10.37 -24.74
C ALA A 349 -2.45 10.35 -25.52
N SER A 350 -1.50 9.52 -25.08
CA SER A 350 -0.20 9.32 -25.70
C SER A 350 -0.20 8.34 -26.88
N ALA A 351 -1.35 7.73 -27.18
CA ALA A 351 -1.51 6.81 -28.31
C ALA A 351 -1.07 7.47 -29.64
N GLY A 352 0.13 7.15 -30.10
CA GLY A 352 0.78 7.69 -31.30
C GLY A 352 2.18 8.26 -31.08
N LEU A 353 2.51 8.74 -29.87
CA LEU A 353 3.88 9.18 -29.53
C LEU A 353 4.82 8.00 -29.22
N GLU A 354 4.23 6.81 -29.05
CA GLU A 354 4.86 5.65 -28.42
C GLU A 354 5.43 4.66 -29.43
N GLU A 355 4.87 4.58 -30.65
CA GLU A 355 5.39 3.72 -31.72
C GLU A 355 6.77 4.18 -32.20
N GLU A 356 7.02 5.50 -32.25
CA GLU A 356 8.36 6.05 -32.51
C GLU A 356 9.35 5.85 -31.35
N GLU A 357 8.86 5.60 -30.12
CA GLU A 357 9.72 5.46 -28.94
C GLU A 357 10.08 4.00 -28.63
N GLU A 358 9.22 3.04 -28.98
CA GLU A 358 9.52 1.59 -28.92
C GLU A 358 10.68 1.20 -29.86
N GLU A 359 10.89 1.95 -30.95
CA GLU A 359 12.06 1.79 -31.83
C GLU A 359 13.37 2.35 -31.21
N THR A 360 13.28 3.07 -30.09
CA THR A 360 14.40 3.76 -29.43
C THR A 360 14.61 3.30 -27.99
N MET A 361 15.53 2.36 -27.76
CA MET A 361 16.21 2.10 -26.47
C MET A 361 15.32 1.88 -25.20
N GLY A 362 14.01 1.73 -25.31
CA GLY A 362 13.08 1.64 -24.18
C GLY A 362 11.85 0.77 -24.42
N LEU A 363 11.11 0.49 -23.36
CA LEU A 363 9.85 -0.28 -23.39
C LEU A 363 8.68 0.55 -22.88
N VAL A 364 7.56 0.50 -23.59
CA VAL A 364 6.29 1.11 -23.16
C VAL A 364 5.34 0.02 -22.65
N VAL A 365 4.93 0.13 -21.39
CA VAL A 365 4.03 -0.82 -20.73
C VAL A 365 2.65 -0.19 -20.57
N ARG A 366 1.70 -0.58 -21.42
CA ARG A 366 0.28 -0.20 -21.32
C ARG A 366 -0.44 -1.05 -20.28
N GLY A 367 -1.34 -0.42 -19.53
CA GLY A 367 -2.11 -1.08 -18.48
C GLY A 367 -1.39 -1.01 -17.14
N TRP A 368 -1.07 -2.17 -16.57
CA TRP A 368 -0.36 -2.29 -15.29
C TRP A 368 1.10 -2.70 -15.52
N ALA A 369 2.05 -2.01 -14.88
CA ALA A 369 3.45 -2.40 -14.85
C ALA A 369 3.77 -3.16 -13.56
N PRO A 370 4.60 -4.22 -13.59
CA PRO A 370 5.07 -4.92 -12.39
C PRO A 370 6.10 -4.03 -11.66
N GLN A 371 5.59 -2.99 -11.01
CA GLN A 371 6.37 -1.88 -10.48
C GLN A 371 7.33 -2.32 -9.36
N ALA A 372 6.90 -3.22 -8.48
CA ALA A 372 7.76 -3.73 -7.41
C ALA A 372 8.96 -4.51 -7.98
N GLU A 373 8.75 -5.26 -9.05
CA GLU A 373 9.78 -6.01 -9.76
C GLU A 373 10.74 -5.07 -10.49
N LEU A 374 10.21 -4.03 -11.16
CA LEU A 374 11.00 -2.98 -11.80
C LEU A 374 11.91 -2.27 -10.78
N LEU A 375 11.34 -1.78 -9.68
CA LEU A 375 12.09 -1.09 -8.62
C LEU A 375 12.99 -2.04 -7.79
N GLY A 376 12.78 -3.35 -7.93
CA GLY A 376 13.68 -4.38 -7.41
C GLY A 376 14.84 -4.73 -8.35
N HIS A 377 14.83 -4.29 -9.60
CA HIS A 377 15.81 -4.71 -10.60
C HIS A 377 17.03 -3.77 -10.65
N GLY A 378 18.26 -4.33 -10.59
CA GLY A 378 19.51 -3.55 -10.53
C GLY A 378 19.82 -2.70 -11.75
N ALA A 379 19.14 -2.91 -12.88
CA ALA A 379 19.23 -2.07 -14.07
C ALA A 379 18.52 -0.71 -13.91
N VAL A 380 17.52 -0.61 -13.03
CA VAL A 380 16.78 0.64 -12.81
C VAL A 380 17.62 1.59 -11.96
N GLY A 381 18.01 2.71 -12.54
CA GLY A 381 18.84 3.73 -11.90
C GLY A 381 18.04 4.91 -11.35
N ALA A 382 16.92 5.24 -12.00
CA ALA A 382 16.07 6.38 -11.67
C ALA A 382 14.58 6.04 -11.81
N PHE A 383 13.75 6.72 -11.04
CA PHE A 383 12.29 6.57 -11.05
C PHE A 383 11.59 7.93 -11.12
N LEU A 384 11.05 8.28 -12.29
CA LEU A 384 10.17 9.43 -12.45
C LEU A 384 8.78 9.09 -11.91
N THR A 385 8.41 9.77 -10.82
CA THR A 385 7.25 9.38 -10.01
C THR A 385 6.41 10.56 -9.57
N HIS A 386 5.09 10.35 -9.60
CA HIS A 386 4.10 11.22 -8.98
C HIS A 386 4.16 11.29 -7.44
N CYS A 387 5.03 10.51 -6.78
CA CYS A 387 5.18 10.47 -5.32
C CYS A 387 3.93 9.96 -4.55
N GLY A 388 3.09 9.14 -5.18
CA GLY A 388 2.06 8.38 -4.44
C GLY A 388 2.71 7.47 -3.40
N TRP A 389 2.11 7.35 -2.21
CA TRP A 389 2.77 6.75 -1.05
C TRP A 389 3.25 5.31 -1.29
N ASN A 390 2.44 4.46 -1.89
CA ASN A 390 2.85 3.09 -2.21
C ASN A 390 4.04 3.04 -3.18
N SER A 391 4.07 3.92 -4.18
CA SER A 391 5.18 3.98 -5.14
C SER A 391 6.47 4.48 -4.48
N ALA A 392 6.35 5.42 -3.53
CA ALA A 392 7.48 5.84 -2.71
C ALA A 392 8.02 4.69 -1.84
N LEU A 393 7.13 3.93 -1.18
CA LEU A 393 7.53 2.77 -0.37
C LEU A 393 8.18 1.68 -1.21
N GLU A 394 7.65 1.38 -2.40
CA GLU A 394 8.23 0.40 -3.33
C GLU A 394 9.62 0.84 -3.81
N ALA A 395 9.82 2.13 -4.05
CA ALA A 395 11.14 2.66 -4.42
C ALA A 395 12.13 2.60 -3.25
N VAL A 396 11.68 2.92 -2.04
CA VAL A 396 12.48 2.88 -0.81
C VAL A 396 12.85 1.45 -0.42
N ALA A 397 11.91 0.50 -0.53
CA ALA A 397 12.13 -0.90 -0.20
C ALA A 397 12.79 -1.68 -1.35
N GLY A 398 12.76 -1.14 -2.57
CA GLY A 398 13.30 -1.77 -3.77
C GLY A 398 14.82 -1.94 -3.72
N ALA A 399 15.30 -3.10 -4.14
CA ALA A 399 16.73 -3.42 -4.14
C ALA A 399 17.57 -2.47 -5.02
N ALA A 400 16.96 -1.85 -6.03
CA ALA A 400 17.63 -0.93 -6.95
C ALA A 400 18.14 0.36 -6.28
N ALA A 401 17.52 0.79 -5.17
CA ALA A 401 17.76 2.10 -4.56
C ALA A 401 17.76 3.23 -5.61
N ALA A 402 16.76 3.20 -6.50
CA ALA A 402 16.65 4.13 -7.62
C ALA A 402 16.46 5.56 -7.13
N VAL A 403 17.10 6.51 -7.83
CA VAL A 403 16.95 7.95 -7.55
C VAL A 403 15.53 8.36 -7.95
N MET A 404 14.73 8.83 -7.00
CA MET A 404 13.38 9.30 -7.29
C MET A 404 13.42 10.71 -7.88
N LEU A 405 12.90 10.85 -9.09
CA LEU A 405 12.63 12.12 -9.76
C LEU A 405 11.18 12.47 -9.45
N ALA A 406 10.99 13.33 -8.45
CA ALA A 406 9.70 13.67 -7.87
C ALA A 406 8.94 14.70 -8.72
N TRP A 407 7.72 14.33 -9.10
CA TRP A 407 6.75 15.21 -9.77
C TRP A 407 5.37 15.08 -9.11
N PRO A 408 5.15 15.65 -7.91
CA PRO A 408 3.86 15.58 -7.24
C PRO A 408 2.76 16.31 -8.03
N MET A 409 1.56 15.73 -8.09
CA MET A 409 0.47 16.23 -8.94
C MET A 409 -0.85 16.45 -8.18
N GLN A 410 -1.21 15.54 -7.28
CA GLN A 410 -2.51 15.52 -6.61
C GLN A 410 -2.48 14.73 -5.29
N ALA A 411 -3.65 14.50 -4.68
CA ALA A 411 -3.81 13.81 -3.40
C ALA A 411 -2.87 14.43 -2.35
N GLU A 412 -2.18 13.62 -1.56
CA GLU A 412 -1.15 14.02 -0.59
C GLU A 412 0.28 14.05 -1.17
N GLN A 413 0.45 13.90 -2.49
CA GLN A 413 1.75 13.71 -3.13
C GLN A 413 2.74 14.84 -2.89
N PHE A 414 2.26 16.09 -2.73
CA PHE A 414 3.13 17.23 -2.41
C PHE A 414 3.74 17.10 -1.01
N VAL A 415 2.98 16.55 -0.05
CA VAL A 415 3.45 16.28 1.31
C VAL A 415 4.48 15.15 1.27
N ASN A 416 4.20 14.08 0.51
CA ASN A 416 5.14 12.98 0.30
C ASN A 416 6.44 13.47 -0.35
N ALA A 417 6.34 14.26 -1.43
CA ALA A 417 7.50 14.82 -2.12
C ALA A 417 8.31 15.74 -1.21
N ARG A 418 7.68 16.53 -0.33
CA ARG A 418 8.40 17.33 0.66
C ARG A 418 9.19 16.47 1.64
N LEU A 419 8.60 15.39 2.16
CA LEU A 419 9.32 14.44 3.01
C LEU A 419 10.53 13.84 2.28
N LEU A 420 10.33 13.35 1.07
CA LEU A 420 11.36 12.63 0.31
C LEU A 420 12.50 13.54 -0.16
N VAL A 421 12.17 14.76 -0.60
CA VAL A 421 13.14 15.73 -1.14
C VAL A 421 13.80 16.54 -0.04
N GLU A 422 13.02 17.19 0.83
CA GLU A 422 13.55 18.13 1.83
C GLU A 422 13.85 17.44 3.17
N GLY A 423 13.01 16.49 3.59
CA GLY A 423 13.15 15.82 4.87
C GLY A 423 14.26 14.76 4.88
N LEU A 424 14.31 13.94 3.82
CA LEU A 424 15.19 12.76 3.74
C LEU A 424 16.28 12.90 2.68
N GLY A 425 16.08 13.75 1.66
CA GLY A 425 17.00 13.93 0.54
C GLY A 425 17.25 12.65 -0.26
N VAL A 426 16.21 11.81 -0.41
CA VAL A 426 16.23 10.56 -1.22
C VAL A 426 15.55 10.75 -2.58
N ALA A 427 15.16 11.98 -2.89
CA ALA A 427 14.52 12.35 -4.15
C ALA A 427 14.95 13.77 -4.57
N VAL A 428 14.78 14.08 -5.86
CA VAL A 428 14.90 15.45 -6.39
C VAL A 428 13.61 15.86 -7.07
N ARG A 429 13.18 17.10 -6.87
CA ARG A 429 11.97 17.64 -7.50
C ARG A 429 12.28 18.09 -8.93
N VAL A 430 11.59 17.52 -9.91
CA VAL A 430 11.78 17.85 -11.34
C VAL A 430 10.65 18.68 -11.94
N ALA A 431 9.46 18.59 -11.35
CA ALA A 431 8.29 19.39 -11.69
C ALA A 431 7.28 19.33 -10.53
N GLU A 432 6.23 20.15 -10.57
CA GLU A 432 5.16 20.13 -9.57
C GLU A 432 3.83 20.56 -10.19
N GLY A 433 2.74 19.91 -9.79
CA GLY A 433 1.40 20.22 -10.28
C GLY A 433 0.95 19.37 -11.47
N ALA A 434 -0.35 19.05 -11.47
CA ALA A 434 -0.99 18.24 -12.51
C ALA A 434 -1.04 18.91 -13.89
N ALA A 435 -0.86 20.23 -13.97
CA ALA A 435 -0.88 21.01 -15.20
C ALA A 435 0.53 21.43 -15.67
N ALA A 436 1.58 21.18 -14.89
CA ALA A 436 2.94 21.55 -15.28
C ALA A 436 3.38 20.75 -16.50
N VAL A 437 4.11 21.39 -17.40
CA VAL A 437 4.82 20.74 -18.51
C VAL A 437 6.30 21.09 -18.31
N PRO A 438 7.16 20.12 -17.93
CA PRO A 438 8.57 20.41 -17.67
C PRO A 438 9.28 20.79 -18.97
N ASP A 439 10.34 21.60 -18.85
CA ASP A 439 11.29 21.79 -19.94
C ASP A 439 11.96 20.44 -20.27
N PRO A 440 11.80 19.88 -21.48
CA PRO A 440 12.35 18.58 -21.84
C PRO A 440 13.87 18.53 -21.70
N ALA A 441 14.58 19.63 -21.99
CA ALA A 441 16.03 19.67 -21.91
C ALA A 441 16.52 19.61 -20.45
N ALA A 442 15.86 20.33 -19.53
CA ALA A 442 16.14 20.24 -18.10
C ALA A 442 15.83 18.86 -17.53
N LEU A 443 14.68 18.28 -17.89
CA LEU A 443 14.32 16.93 -17.46
C LEU A 443 15.31 15.89 -18.00
N ALA A 444 15.73 16.00 -19.26
CA ALA A 444 16.72 15.12 -19.88
C ALA A 444 18.07 15.14 -19.14
N ARG A 445 18.57 16.34 -18.81
CA ARG A 445 19.82 16.48 -18.03
C ARG A 445 19.71 15.80 -16.67
N THR A 446 18.58 15.99 -15.99
CA THR A 446 18.32 15.37 -14.69
C THR A 446 18.25 13.85 -14.80
N MET A 447 17.56 13.32 -15.82
CA MET A 447 17.49 11.88 -16.09
C MET A 447 18.87 11.29 -16.37
N ALA A 448 19.64 11.92 -17.25
CA ALA A 448 20.98 11.47 -17.63
C ALA A 448 21.92 11.43 -16.42
N GLU A 449 21.93 12.46 -15.57
CA GLU A 449 22.75 12.47 -14.35
C GLU A 449 22.24 11.43 -13.33
N ALA A 450 20.93 11.23 -13.22
CA ALA A 450 20.34 10.24 -12.31
C ALA A 450 20.68 8.78 -12.67
N VAL A 451 21.02 8.49 -13.92
CA VAL A 451 21.45 7.14 -14.38
C VAL A 451 22.93 7.09 -14.77
N ALA A 452 23.69 8.16 -14.52
CA ALA A 452 25.09 8.20 -14.84
C ALA A 452 25.88 7.15 -14.03
N GLU A 453 26.90 6.58 -14.66
CA GLU A 453 27.78 5.60 -14.01
C GLU A 453 28.74 6.25 -13.01
N ASP A 454 28.96 7.56 -13.10
CA ASP A 454 29.88 8.25 -12.21
C ASP A 454 29.28 8.43 -10.81
N ASP A 455 30.00 7.93 -9.80
CA ASP A 455 29.61 8.10 -8.40
C ASP A 455 30.01 9.49 -7.88
N ARG A 456 29.66 10.55 -8.64
CA ARG A 456 29.89 11.96 -8.30
C ARG A 456 28.62 12.79 -8.55
N GLY A 457 28.61 14.02 -8.04
CA GLY A 457 27.48 14.92 -8.20
C GLY A 457 26.30 14.58 -7.28
N TRP A 458 25.17 15.27 -7.50
CA TRP A 458 24.01 15.17 -6.62
C TRP A 458 23.36 13.79 -6.67
N ALA A 459 23.39 13.11 -7.83
CA ALA A 459 22.75 11.81 -8.01
C ALA A 459 23.40 10.74 -7.12
N ALA A 460 24.74 10.77 -6.97
CA ALA A 460 25.47 9.87 -6.09
C ALA A 460 25.10 10.07 -4.62
N GLU A 461 24.96 11.33 -4.17
CA GLU A 461 24.56 11.66 -2.80
C GLU A 461 23.14 11.19 -2.49
N VAL A 462 22.19 11.46 -3.40
CA VAL A 462 20.80 11.04 -3.27
C VAL A 462 20.69 9.51 -3.26
N ARG A 463 21.46 8.82 -4.12
CA ARG A 463 21.50 7.36 -4.17
C ARG A 463 22.09 6.75 -2.89
N ALA A 464 23.13 7.36 -2.32
CA ALA A 464 23.71 6.91 -1.05
C ALA A 464 22.69 6.99 0.09
N ARG A 465 21.93 8.10 0.16
CA ARG A 465 20.82 8.26 1.13
C ARG A 465 19.70 7.27 0.88
N ALA A 466 19.30 7.05 -0.38
CA ALA A 466 18.29 6.06 -0.74
C ALA A 466 18.72 4.63 -0.32
N ALA A 467 19.99 4.27 -0.52
CA ALA A 467 20.54 2.98 -0.12
C ALA A 467 20.62 2.82 1.41
N GLU A 468 20.89 3.88 2.16
CA GLU A 468 20.80 3.88 3.63
C GLU A 468 19.37 3.72 4.12
N LEU A 469 18.42 4.44 3.52
CA LEU A 469 17.01 4.33 3.85
C LEU A 469 16.46 2.93 3.52
N ARG A 470 16.88 2.33 2.39
CA ARG A 470 16.57 0.94 2.03
C ARG A 470 17.04 -0.04 3.11
N ARG A 471 18.30 0.06 3.55
CA ARG A 471 18.82 -0.76 4.65
C ARG A 471 18.03 -0.57 5.95
N SER A 472 17.54 0.64 6.20
CA SER A 472 16.68 0.92 7.35
C SER A 472 15.29 0.30 7.21
N ALA A 473 14.72 0.29 6.00
CA ALA A 473 13.47 -0.39 5.69
C ALA A 473 13.59 -1.91 5.88
N GLU A 474 14.67 -2.52 5.36
CA GLU A 474 14.98 -3.94 5.55
C GLU A 474 15.09 -4.31 7.04
N LYS A 475 15.81 -3.49 7.83
CA LYS A 475 15.93 -3.67 9.27
C LYS A 475 14.60 -3.49 10.01
N ALA A 476 13.74 -2.57 9.58
CA ALA A 476 12.48 -2.30 10.25
C ALA A 476 11.52 -3.50 10.21
N VAL A 477 11.51 -4.25 9.11
CA VAL A 477 10.61 -5.41 8.91
C VAL A 477 11.25 -6.76 9.26
N ALA A 478 12.57 -6.80 9.45
CA ALA A 478 13.26 -7.98 9.96
C ALA A 478 12.81 -8.33 11.38
N GLU A 479 13.02 -9.58 11.80
CA GLU A 479 12.71 -10.01 13.17
C GLU A 479 13.45 -9.12 14.18
N GLY A 480 12.70 -8.60 15.16
CA GLY A 480 13.20 -7.62 16.14
C GLY A 480 13.30 -6.18 15.64
N GLY A 481 13.01 -5.91 14.37
CA GLY A 481 12.90 -4.57 13.79
C GLY A 481 11.72 -3.77 14.32
N SER A 482 11.72 -2.44 14.09
CA SER A 482 10.68 -1.55 14.63
C SER A 482 9.29 -1.88 14.12
N SER A 483 9.12 -2.10 12.81
CA SER A 483 7.82 -2.40 12.22
C SER A 483 7.36 -3.81 12.53
N HIS A 484 8.32 -4.74 12.62
CA HIS A 484 8.07 -6.09 13.13
C HIS A 484 7.55 -6.05 14.57
N ALA A 485 8.19 -5.28 15.45
CA ALA A 485 7.78 -5.13 16.84
C ALA A 485 6.40 -4.48 16.96
N ASP A 486 6.14 -3.39 16.22
CA ASP A 486 4.82 -2.75 16.17
C ASP A 486 3.73 -3.71 15.67
N LEU A 487 4.03 -4.54 14.68
CA LEU A 487 3.11 -5.56 14.18
C LEU A 487 2.84 -6.66 15.23
N GLU A 488 3.87 -7.18 15.90
CA GLU A 488 3.71 -8.17 16.98
C GLU A 488 2.91 -7.62 18.17
N ASP A 489 3.20 -6.36 18.55
CA ASP A 489 2.50 -5.63 19.60
C ASP A 489 1.01 -5.47 19.26
N MET A 490 0.70 -5.04 18.04
CA MET A 490 -0.66 -4.93 17.53
C MET A 490 -1.40 -6.29 17.60
N ILE A 491 -0.76 -7.38 17.15
CA ILE A 491 -1.39 -8.70 17.17
C ILE A 491 -1.60 -9.20 18.60
N ARG A 492 -0.65 -8.98 19.50
CA ARG A 492 -0.79 -9.31 20.92
C ARG A 492 -1.99 -8.59 21.51
N GLU A 493 -2.07 -7.26 21.33
CA GLU A 493 -3.20 -6.47 21.82
C GLU A 493 -4.54 -6.93 21.24
N ILE A 494 -4.62 -7.30 19.95
CA ILE A 494 -5.85 -7.84 19.34
C ILE A 494 -6.25 -9.18 19.99
N ARG A 495 -5.29 -10.03 20.31
CA ARG A 495 -5.53 -11.38 20.89
C ARG A 495 -5.91 -11.34 22.37
N ASP A 496 -5.51 -10.28 23.07
CA ASP A 496 -5.80 -10.06 24.49
C ASP A 496 -7.15 -9.38 24.70
N LEU A 497 -7.85 -8.97 23.62
CA LEU A 497 -9.24 -8.55 23.72
C LEU A 497 -10.10 -9.75 24.13
N ASP A 498 -10.61 -9.71 25.36
CA ASP A 498 -11.74 -10.54 25.81
C ASP A 498 -12.99 -10.13 25.01
N LEU A 499 -13.11 -10.67 23.80
CA LEU A 499 -14.28 -10.44 22.97
C LEU A 499 -15.46 -11.18 23.61
N PRO A 500 -16.56 -10.48 23.98
CA PRO A 500 -17.72 -11.13 24.54
C PRO A 500 -18.25 -12.16 23.54
N LEU A 501 -18.47 -13.39 24.01
CA LEU A 501 -19.18 -14.40 23.22
C LEU A 501 -20.54 -13.80 22.81
N PRO A 502 -20.97 -13.96 21.55
CA PRO A 502 -22.27 -13.46 21.12
C PRO A 502 -23.35 -14.04 22.04
N ALA A 503 -24.13 -13.15 22.66
CA ALA A 503 -25.23 -13.54 23.54
C ALA A 503 -26.14 -14.50 22.76
N ALA A 504 -26.32 -15.73 23.29
CA ALA A 504 -27.25 -16.67 22.73
C ALA A 504 -28.62 -15.98 22.63
N ALA A 505 -29.17 -15.92 21.41
CA ALA A 505 -30.48 -15.31 21.19
C ALA A 505 -31.48 -15.97 22.15
N ALA A 506 -31.97 -15.19 23.11
CA ALA A 506 -32.99 -15.64 24.04
C ALA A 506 -34.21 -16.06 23.21
N THR A 507 -34.43 -17.36 23.14
CA THR A 507 -35.61 -17.96 22.53
C THR A 507 -36.76 -17.62 23.45
N THR A 508 -37.47 -16.53 23.16
CA THR A 508 -38.74 -16.20 23.78
C THR A 508 -39.76 -17.23 23.30
N ALA A 509 -39.88 -18.32 24.06
CA ALA A 509 -41.02 -19.21 23.98
C ALA A 509 -42.27 -18.40 24.37
N ALA A 510 -43.17 -18.18 23.41
CA ALA A 510 -44.49 -17.62 23.68
C ALA A 510 -45.29 -18.60 24.55
N PRO A 511 -45.99 -18.13 25.60
CA PRO A 511 -46.87 -18.99 26.37
C PRO A 511 -48.13 -19.31 25.55
N ARG A 512 -48.57 -20.57 25.62
CA ARG A 512 -49.83 -21.05 25.06
C ARG A 512 -51.02 -20.57 25.88
#